data_AF-A0A3B0UK51-F1
#
_entry.id   AF-A0A3B0UK51-F1
#
_cell.length_a   1.000
_cell.length_b   1.000
_cell.length_c   1.000
_cell.angle_alpha   90.00
_cell.angle_beta   90.00
_cell.angle_gamma   90.00
#
_symmetry.space_group_name_H-M   'P 1'
#
loop_
_entity.id
_entity.type
_entity.pdbx_description
1 polymer ?
#
loop_
_entity_poly.entity_id
_entity_poly.type
_entity_poly.pdbx_seq_one_letter_code
_entity_poly.pdbx_strand_id
1 'polypeptide(L)'
;EETAVSLTIDPAIVAVIGHGLTETTAVAAPIYAKAGLPFLPLGNPPFSASDPSLLPDNFQTAYSGITPFDETAGPYAAATYDAMQLLLQAMAVGSSQTGQITPDSVTNGLSGLNYTGLTGIVYQP
;
A
#
# COMPACT_ATOMS: atom_id res chain seq x y z
N GLU A 1 11.06 1.07 15.19
CA GLU A 1 12.31 0.67 14.50
C GLU A 1 12.49 -0.85 14.48
N GLU A 2 12.48 -1.54 15.63
CA GLU A 2 12.63 -3.01 15.68
C GLU A 2 11.64 -3.78 14.77
N THR A 3 10.36 -3.39 14.75
CA THR A 3 9.35 -3.96 13.84
C THR A 3 9.66 -3.73 12.36
N ALA A 4 10.26 -2.60 12.00
CA ALA A 4 10.62 -2.33 10.61
C ALA A 4 11.83 -3.18 10.18
N VAL A 5 12.81 -3.32 11.06
CA VAL A 5 14.00 -4.17 10.83
C VAL A 5 13.61 -5.65 10.74
N SER A 6 12.67 -6.14 11.56
CA SER A 6 12.24 -7.54 11.46
C SER A 6 11.57 -7.85 10.12
N LEU A 7 10.90 -6.87 9.51
CA LEU A 7 10.24 -7.04 8.21
C LEU A 7 11.24 -7.06 7.04
N THR A 8 12.45 -6.49 7.19
CA THR A 8 13.46 -6.50 6.13
C THR A 8 14.27 -7.79 6.06
N ILE A 9 14.19 -8.64 7.09
CA ILE A 9 14.95 -9.90 7.16
C ILE A 9 14.11 -11.13 6.81
N ASP A 10 12.78 -10.99 6.74
CA ASP A 10 11.88 -12.09 6.37
C ASP A 10 11.80 -12.21 4.84
N PRO A 11 12.27 -13.32 4.23
CA PRO A 11 12.26 -13.50 2.78
C PRO A 11 10.86 -13.63 2.17
N ALA A 12 9.82 -13.86 2.98
CA ALA A 12 8.44 -13.90 2.52
C ALA A 12 7.83 -12.49 2.35
N ILE A 13 8.47 -11.45 2.89
CA ILE A 13 8.00 -10.07 2.78
C ILE A 13 8.56 -9.44 1.50
N VAL A 14 7.64 -8.99 0.63
CA VAL A 14 7.99 -8.43 -0.69
C VAL A 14 7.66 -6.95 -0.83
N ALA A 15 6.88 -6.38 0.11
CA ALA A 15 6.54 -4.96 0.18
C ALA A 15 5.94 -4.62 1.56
N VAL A 16 5.91 -3.34 1.91
CA VAL A 16 5.28 -2.83 3.15
C VAL A 16 4.36 -1.65 2.84
N ILE A 17 3.21 -1.58 3.51
CA ILE A 17 2.26 -0.46 3.44
C ILE A 17 2.18 0.21 4.82
N GLY A 18 2.77 1.40 4.95
CA GLY A 18 2.67 2.24 6.15
C GLY A 18 3.07 1.56 7.48
N HIS A 19 2.88 2.31 8.57
CA HIS A 19 3.02 1.84 9.97
C HIS A 19 1.85 2.31 10.84
N GLY A 20 0.67 2.51 10.24
CA GLY A 20 -0.56 2.93 10.91
C GLY A 20 -0.65 4.43 11.26
N LEU A 21 0.47 5.09 11.55
CA LEU A 21 0.57 6.54 11.77
C LEU A 21 1.60 7.18 10.85
N THR A 22 1.45 8.47 10.55
CA THR A 22 2.36 9.20 9.66
C THR A 22 3.77 9.27 10.26
N GLU A 23 3.88 9.50 11.57
CA GLU A 23 5.16 9.61 12.27
C GLU A 23 5.93 8.29 12.25
N THR A 24 5.27 7.18 12.55
CA THR A 24 5.90 5.85 12.55
C THR A 24 6.24 5.40 11.13
N THR A 25 5.41 5.77 10.15
CA THR A 25 5.66 5.55 8.71
C THR A 25 6.93 6.28 8.26
N ALA A 26 7.09 7.55 8.66
CA ALA A 26 8.27 8.34 8.30
C ALA A 26 9.56 7.79 8.91
N VAL A 27 9.51 7.31 10.16
CA VAL A 27 10.66 6.67 10.83
C VAL A 27 11.06 5.36 10.16
N ALA A 28 10.10 4.58 9.66
CA ALA A 28 10.37 3.30 9.00
C ALA A 28 10.88 3.43 7.56
N ALA A 29 10.51 4.51 6.85
CA ALA A 29 10.87 4.73 5.46
C ALA A 29 12.37 4.54 5.13
N PRO A 30 13.33 5.15 5.86
CA PRO A 30 14.77 4.97 5.55
C PRO A 30 15.26 3.53 5.80
N ILE A 31 14.61 2.77 6.68
CA ILE A 31 14.98 1.37 6.97
C ILE A 31 14.65 0.50 5.75
N TYR A 32 13.46 0.65 5.18
CA TYR A 32 13.04 -0.09 3.99
C TYR A 32 13.82 0.33 2.74
N ALA A 33 14.06 1.62 2.56
CA ALA A 33 14.87 2.12 1.46
C ALA A 33 16.29 1.53 1.46
N LYS A 34 16.92 1.46 2.64
CA LYS A 34 18.26 0.84 2.79
C LYS A 34 18.26 -0.67 2.49
N ALA A 35 17.14 -1.34 2.76
CA ALA A 35 16.98 -2.78 2.53
C ALA A 35 16.52 -3.13 1.10
N GLY A 36 16.20 -2.14 0.25
CA GLY A 36 15.62 -2.37 -1.07
C GLY A 36 14.21 -2.98 -1.02
N LEU A 37 13.50 -2.83 0.11
CA LEU A 37 12.15 -3.36 0.26
C LEU A 37 11.13 -2.29 -0.20
N PRO A 38 10.26 -2.59 -1.19
CA PRO A 38 9.20 -1.67 -1.60
C PRO A 38 8.37 -1.17 -0.43
N PHE A 39 8.12 0.14 -0.40
CA PHE A 39 7.38 0.78 0.67
C PHE A 39 6.37 1.80 0.13
N LEU A 40 5.10 1.63 0.51
CA LEU A 40 4.03 2.60 0.24
C LEU A 40 3.70 3.36 1.53
N PRO A 41 4.03 4.67 1.63
CA PRO A 41 3.91 5.42 2.87
C PRO A 41 2.48 5.93 3.10
N LEU A 42 1.63 5.15 3.77
CA LEU A 42 0.32 5.64 4.23
C LEU A 42 0.46 6.91 5.09
N GLY A 43 -0.51 7.82 4.97
CA GLY A 43 -0.49 9.10 5.67
C GLY A 43 0.23 10.22 4.91
N ASN A 44 0.91 9.91 3.82
CA ASN A 44 1.60 10.87 2.95
C ASN A 44 1.03 10.78 1.53
N PRO A 45 1.02 11.88 0.75
CA PRO A 45 0.62 11.82 -0.65
C PRO A 45 1.43 10.76 -1.43
N PRO A 46 0.80 9.97 -2.32
CA PRO A 46 -0.61 10.04 -2.72
C PRO A 46 -1.59 9.26 -1.80
N PHE A 47 -1.09 8.59 -0.75
CA PHE A 47 -1.85 7.75 0.18
C PHE A 47 -2.24 8.49 1.47
N SER A 48 -2.72 9.72 1.34
CA SER A 48 -3.17 10.54 2.47
C SER A 48 -4.56 10.13 2.96
N ALA A 49 -4.89 10.49 4.21
CA ALA A 49 -6.26 10.39 4.71
C ALA A 49 -7.21 11.23 3.84
N SER A 50 -8.42 10.72 3.62
CA SER A 50 -9.51 11.40 2.91
C SER A 50 -10.78 11.39 3.75
N ASP A 51 -11.70 12.32 3.46
CA ASP A 51 -13.04 12.31 4.06
C ASP A 51 -13.81 11.05 3.59
N PRO A 52 -14.19 10.13 4.50
CA PRO A 52 -14.91 8.91 4.12
C PRO A 52 -16.27 9.16 3.48
N SER A 53 -16.90 10.31 3.72
CA SER A 53 -18.20 10.64 3.10
C SER A 53 -18.10 10.88 1.59
N LEU A 54 -16.88 11.09 1.08
CA LEU A 54 -16.60 11.24 -0.35
C LEU A 54 -16.36 9.91 -1.06
N LEU A 55 -16.35 8.79 -0.32
CA LEU A 55 -16.18 7.46 -0.90
C LEU A 55 -17.39 7.08 -1.76
N PRO A 56 -17.18 6.42 -2.91
CA PRO A 56 -18.28 5.91 -3.74
C PRO A 56 -19.23 4.98 -2.95
N ASP A 57 -20.53 5.07 -3.21
CA ASP A 57 -21.56 4.28 -2.52
C ASP A 57 -21.31 2.76 -2.60
N ASN A 58 -20.81 2.28 -3.74
CA ASN A 58 -20.47 0.87 -3.92
C ASN A 58 -19.29 0.44 -3.03
N PHE A 59 -18.32 1.33 -2.79
CA PHE A 59 -17.22 1.06 -1.87
C PHE A 59 -17.74 1.02 -0.42
N GLN A 60 -18.54 2.00 -0.01
CA GLN A 60 -19.11 2.04 1.34
C GLN A 60 -19.95 0.79 1.63
N THR A 61 -20.76 0.36 0.67
CA THR A 61 -21.57 -0.87 0.76
C THR A 61 -20.70 -2.12 0.87
N ALA A 62 -19.62 -2.21 0.08
CA ALA A 62 -18.71 -3.34 0.14
C ALA A 62 -17.95 -3.39 1.47
N TYR A 63 -17.51 -2.23 1.97
CA TYR A 63 -16.76 -2.11 3.22
C TYR A 63 -17.61 -2.54 4.42
N SER A 64 -18.83 -2.01 4.56
CA SER A 64 -19.74 -2.39 5.65
C SER A 64 -20.29 -3.82 5.53
N GLY A 65 -20.21 -4.40 4.33
CA GLY A 65 -20.54 -5.81 4.08
C GLY A 65 -19.52 -6.80 4.65
N ILE A 66 -18.34 -6.34 5.09
CA ILE A 66 -17.32 -7.22 5.70
C ILE A 66 -17.70 -7.50 7.16
N THR A 67 -18.12 -8.74 7.40
CA THR A 67 -18.60 -9.26 8.69
C THR A 67 -17.54 -9.28 9.79
N PRO A 68 -17.90 -9.36 11.09
CA PRO A 68 -19.25 -9.27 11.68
C PRO A 68 -19.55 -7.92 12.35
N PHE A 69 -18.70 -6.91 12.15
CA PHE A 69 -18.83 -5.61 12.80
C PHE A 69 -19.57 -4.62 11.90
N ASP A 70 -20.34 -3.73 12.50
CA ASP A 70 -20.87 -2.55 11.80
C ASP A 70 -19.72 -1.52 11.66
N GLU A 71 -18.79 -1.84 10.76
CA GLU A 71 -17.64 -1.02 10.48
C GLU A 71 -17.93 -0.06 9.33
N THR A 72 -17.77 1.23 9.63
CA THR A 72 -17.75 2.28 8.61
C THR A 72 -16.32 2.51 8.14
N ALA A 73 -16.15 2.81 6.86
CA ALA A 73 -14.86 3.19 6.31
C ALA A 73 -14.25 4.37 7.09
N GLY A 74 -13.04 4.18 7.60
CA GLY A 74 -12.27 5.25 8.25
C GLY A 74 -11.51 6.12 7.23
N PRO A 75 -10.87 7.21 7.68
CA PRO A 75 -10.17 8.16 6.80
C PRO A 75 -9.05 7.56 5.94
N TYR A 76 -8.52 6.39 6.31
CA TYR A 76 -7.48 5.68 5.57
C TYR A 76 -7.99 4.53 4.69
N ALA A 77 -9.30 4.30 4.63
CA ALA A 77 -9.87 3.19 3.86
C ALA A 77 -9.55 3.31 2.36
N ALA A 78 -9.75 4.50 1.78
CA ALA A 78 -9.41 4.77 0.38
C ALA A 78 -7.91 4.54 0.09
N ALA A 79 -7.06 5.19 0.88
CA ALA A 79 -5.61 5.14 0.72
C ALA A 79 -5.05 3.72 0.85
N THR A 80 -5.56 2.94 1.81
CA THR A 80 -5.15 1.55 2.02
C THR A 80 -5.62 0.65 0.88
N TYR A 81 -6.86 0.84 0.43
CA TYR A 81 -7.40 0.12 -0.72
C TYR A 81 -6.55 0.36 -1.97
N ASP A 82 -6.23 1.62 -2.26
CA ASP A 82 -5.43 2.01 -3.41
C ASP A 82 -3.98 1.50 -3.32
N ALA A 83 -3.36 1.59 -2.14
CA ALA A 83 -2.03 1.03 -1.91
C ALA A 83 -1.99 -0.49 -2.14
N MET A 84 -3.01 -1.21 -1.67
CA MET A 84 -3.11 -2.66 -1.86
C MET A 84 -3.33 -3.01 -3.33
N GLN A 85 -4.22 -2.29 -4.03
CA GLN A 85 -4.46 -2.48 -5.46
C GLN A 85 -3.18 -2.24 -6.28
N LEU A 86 -2.42 -1.20 -5.95
CA LEU A 86 -1.14 -0.91 -6.60
C LEU A 86 -0.12 -2.04 -6.39
N LEU A 87 0.02 -2.56 -5.16
CA LEU A 87 0.93 -3.69 -4.89
C LEU A 87 0.49 -4.97 -5.60
N LEU A 88 -0.81 -5.28 -5.61
CA LEU A 88 -1.33 -6.44 -6.34
C LEU A 88 -1.00 -6.36 -7.83
N GLN A 89 -1.14 -5.17 -8.43
CA GLN A 89 -0.75 -4.95 -9.82
C GLN A 89 0.77 -5.08 -10.02
N ALA A 90 1.58 -4.50 -9.14
CA ALA A 90 3.04 -4.59 -9.22
C ALA A 90 3.53 -6.04 -9.10
N MET A 91 2.94 -6.82 -8.18
CA MET A 91 3.23 -8.25 -8.05
C MET A 91 2.84 -9.03 -9.31
N ALA A 92 1.69 -8.74 -9.91
CA ALA A 92 1.27 -9.39 -11.15
C ALA A 92 2.23 -9.06 -12.32
N VAL A 93 2.64 -7.80 -12.45
CA VAL A 93 3.63 -7.38 -13.46
C VAL A 93 4.98 -8.04 -13.21
N GLY A 94 5.52 -7.93 -12.01
CA GLY A 94 6.82 -8.51 -11.64
C GLY A 94 6.86 -10.03 -11.83
N SER A 95 5.79 -10.73 -11.43
CA SER A 95 5.66 -12.17 -11.64
C SER A 95 5.60 -12.55 -13.11
N SER A 96 4.86 -11.79 -13.93
CA SER A 96 4.77 -12.05 -15.38
C SER A 96 6.12 -11.91 -16.12
N GLN A 97 7.01 -11.05 -15.61
CA GLN A 97 8.31 -10.77 -16.22
C GLN A 97 9.42 -11.70 -15.73
N THR A 98 9.38 -12.11 -14.46
CA THR A 98 10.48 -12.84 -13.80
C THR A 98 10.12 -14.28 -13.43
N GLY A 99 8.84 -14.64 -13.43
CA GLY A 99 8.34 -15.91 -12.92
C GLY A 99 8.32 -16.02 -11.39
N GLN A 100 8.72 -14.97 -10.66
CA GLN A 100 8.81 -14.95 -9.20
C GLN A 100 8.22 -13.66 -8.63
N ILE A 101 7.82 -13.69 -7.35
CA ILE A 101 7.43 -12.49 -6.59
C ILE A 101 8.51 -12.26 -5.54
N THR A 102 9.36 -11.27 -5.79
CA THR A 102 10.46 -10.80 -4.94
C THR A 102 10.40 -9.28 -4.74
N PRO A 103 11.06 -8.71 -3.72
CA PRO A 103 11.15 -7.26 -3.55
C PRO A 103 11.60 -6.51 -4.82
N ASP A 104 12.59 -7.05 -5.54
CA ASP A 104 13.09 -6.47 -6.79
C ASP A 104 12.02 -6.52 -7.90
N SER A 105 11.33 -7.65 -8.06
CA SER A 105 10.28 -7.78 -9.07
C SER A 105 9.10 -6.83 -8.79
N VAL A 106 8.77 -6.60 -7.52
CA VAL A 106 7.71 -5.68 -7.10
C VAL A 106 8.17 -4.24 -7.28
N THR A 107 9.41 -3.90 -6.94
CA THR A 107 10.01 -2.58 -7.23
C THR A 107 9.91 -2.24 -8.72
N ASN A 108 10.31 -3.17 -9.58
CA ASN A 108 10.25 -3.01 -11.03
C ASN A 108 8.80 -2.95 -11.53
N GLY A 109 7.88 -3.69 -10.91
CA GLY A 109 6.47 -3.60 -11.19
C GLY A 109 5.90 -2.22 -10.87
N LEU A 110 6.28 -1.63 -9.73
CA LEU A 110 5.79 -0.32 -9.30
C LEU A 110 6.21 0.82 -10.22
N SER A 111 7.46 0.84 -10.69
CA SER A 111 7.99 1.94 -11.52
C SER A 111 7.31 2.09 -12.89
N GLY A 112 6.58 1.07 -13.35
CA GLY A 112 5.85 1.09 -14.62
C GLY A 112 4.36 1.39 -14.49
N LEU A 113 3.82 1.55 -13.28
CA LEU A 113 2.38 1.60 -13.06
C LEU A 113 1.82 3.02 -13.07
N ASN A 114 0.68 3.16 -13.74
CA ASN A 114 -0.21 4.30 -13.60
C ASN A 114 -1.54 3.79 -13.03
N TYR A 115 -1.84 4.16 -11.80
CA TYR A 115 -3.04 3.72 -11.11
C TYR A 115 -3.92 4.93 -10.76
N THR A 116 -5.15 4.93 -11.23
CA THR A 116 -6.17 5.89 -10.79
C THR A 116 -7.11 5.17 -9.83
N GLY A 117 -7.03 5.55 -8.56
CA GLY A 117 -7.76 4.94 -7.47
C GLY A 117 -8.84 5.84 -6.89
N LEU A 118 -9.28 5.49 -5.68
CA LEU A 118 -10.24 6.25 -4.89
C LEU A 118 -9.67 7.58 -4.38
N THR A 119 -8.36 7.68 -4.16
CA THR A 119 -7.67 8.93 -3.76
C THR A 119 -7.24 9.79 -4.96
N GLY A 120 -7.61 9.40 -6.19
CA GLY A 120 -7.22 10.06 -7.42
C GLY A 120 -6.06 9.36 -8.13
N ILE A 121 -5.27 10.11 -8.90
CA ILE A 121 -4.13 9.55 -9.65
C ILE A 121 -2.98 9.28 -8.68
N VAL A 122 -2.66 8.00 -8.50
CA VAL A 122 -1.47 7.52 -7.81
C VAL A 122 -0.38 7.34 -8.87
N TYR A 123 0.43 8.38 -9.05
CA TYR A 123 1.62 8.31 -9.89
C TYR A 123 2.84 7.99 -9.01
N GLN A 124 3.49 6.85 -9.25
CA GLN A 124 4.80 6.55 -8.70
C GLN A 124 5.81 6.47 -9.86
N PRO A 125 6.69 7.49 -10.03
CA PRO A 125 7.75 7.46 -11.04
C PRO A 125 8.83 6.41 -10.75
#